data_AF-L8X4Q5-F1
#
_entry.id   AF-L8X4Q5-F1
#
_cell.length_a   1.000
_cell.length_b   1.000
_cell.length_c   1.000
_cell.angle_alpha   90.00
_cell.angle_beta   90.00
_cell.angle_gamma   90.00
#
_symmetry.space_group_name_H-M   'P 1'
#
loop_
_entity.id
_entity.type
_entity.pdbx_description
1 polymer ?
#
loop_
_entity_poly.entity_id
_entity_poly.type
_entity_poly.pdbx_seq_one_letter_code
_entity_poly.pdbx_strand_id
1 'polypeptide(L)'
;MAPMTPWDFYTYDQKGVWRMANPAVLKHASRYIYPHGIRGVATSLTAIIGDRFGQRYRPYTTHEAKTLVKSMVDEVSITWHSQLHYTGQQRFRMNPEAKDAYLPFLTTHWIVERHREALLWAWVVARIGGDDDEWGPVQSAQAWKELGGAADSDLVDVRRQVRTTLQEDRVMNVLDSTGDTAIGRTQYAFVSRDGYPYASLGRFGWKNWPLFQPSKSSDKPGMYSDPGARCTIKRTECLGASSPRIRGASGIFARLAFEVPHCGDCGKQLITALVAASGDLGFSAFLPGSGRVWTPWKDLEQEPPKEIAPHLPLVADYRAANFSLAHVFTQSGGETTSVRDWAVELITRYRFTIAGLTPSHFAMLKNPNSIKALFERLENKIHAEDTIQDALMLCLNDDITLQPERADKLLRDWQGQRWPQKAGWEL
;
A
#
# COMPACT_ATOMS: atom_id res chain seq x y z
N MET A 1 31.00 -0.33 4.79
CA MET A 1 29.58 -0.02 4.47
C MET A 1 28.71 -0.58 5.57
N ALA A 2 27.65 0.12 5.98
CA ALA A 2 26.70 -0.43 6.96
C ALA A 2 25.98 -1.66 6.37
N PRO A 3 25.83 -2.75 7.13
CA PRO A 3 25.10 -3.92 6.67
C PRO A 3 23.60 -3.61 6.52
N MET A 4 22.85 -4.50 5.85
CA MET A 4 21.40 -4.47 5.98
C MET A 4 21.00 -4.74 7.44
N THR A 5 19.91 -4.13 7.85
CA THR A 5 19.33 -4.21 9.19
C THR A 5 17.85 -4.58 9.06
N PRO A 6 17.19 -5.00 10.16
CA PRO A 6 15.74 -5.20 10.15
C PRO A 6 14.96 -3.99 9.60
N TRP A 7 15.47 -2.76 9.79
CA TRP A 7 14.88 -1.51 9.29
C TRP A 7 14.81 -1.39 7.77
N ASP A 8 15.59 -2.17 7.02
CA ASP A 8 15.46 -2.24 5.57
C ASP A 8 14.19 -3.03 5.16
N PHE A 9 13.57 -3.76 6.09
CA PHE A 9 12.47 -4.69 5.80
C PHE A 9 11.21 -4.41 6.63
N TYR A 10 11.38 -3.94 7.85
CA TYR A 10 10.33 -3.69 8.82
C TYR A 10 10.79 -2.68 9.87
N THR A 11 9.90 -1.77 10.22
CA THR A 11 10.13 -0.72 11.23
C THR A 11 9.07 -0.85 12.32
N TYR A 12 9.42 -0.54 13.57
CA TYR A 12 8.44 -0.61 14.64
C TYR A 12 7.32 0.44 14.47
N ASP A 13 7.71 1.64 14.01
CA ASP A 13 6.85 2.83 13.94
C ASP A 13 6.01 2.91 12.65
N GLN A 14 6.52 2.38 11.52
CA GLN A 14 5.84 2.38 10.21
C GLN A 14 5.53 0.98 9.65
N LYS A 15 5.86 -0.12 10.35
CA LYS A 15 5.65 -1.51 9.93
C LYS A 15 6.47 -1.88 8.68
N GLY A 16 5.92 -2.70 7.77
CA GLY A 16 6.64 -3.27 6.64
C GLY A 16 7.17 -2.23 5.65
N VAL A 17 8.39 -2.47 5.14
CA VAL A 17 9.06 -1.66 4.12
C VAL A 17 8.95 -2.34 2.76
N TRP A 18 8.15 -1.77 1.88
CA TRP A 18 7.79 -2.34 0.58
C TRP A 18 8.59 -1.72 -0.54
N ARG A 19 8.99 -2.55 -1.50
CA ARG A 19 9.72 -2.10 -2.70
C ARG A 19 8.80 -2.27 -3.91
N MET A 20 8.50 -1.14 -4.55
CA MET A 20 7.56 -1.07 -5.66
C MET A 20 8.16 -0.21 -6.78
N ALA A 21 7.98 -0.64 -8.01
CA ALA A 21 8.44 0.04 -9.20
C ALA A 21 7.42 1.09 -9.63
N ASN A 22 7.72 2.35 -9.32
CA ASN A 22 6.84 3.49 -9.58
C ASN A 22 6.50 3.73 -11.07
N PRO A 23 7.45 3.74 -12.03
CA PRO A 23 7.09 3.92 -13.44
C PRO A 23 6.46 2.67 -14.08
N ALA A 24 6.53 1.51 -13.41
CA ALA A 24 6.00 0.26 -13.92
C ALA A 24 4.59 0.00 -13.39
N VAL A 25 3.62 0.82 -13.79
CA VAL A 25 2.22 0.63 -13.42
C VAL A 25 1.55 -0.47 -14.24
N LEU A 26 0.75 -1.28 -13.57
CA LEU A 26 -0.09 -2.31 -14.15
C LEU A 26 -1.47 -1.73 -14.43
N LYS A 27 -1.98 -2.00 -15.63
CA LYS A 27 -3.31 -1.56 -16.06
C LYS A 27 -4.35 -2.58 -15.62
N HIS A 28 -5.58 -2.12 -15.42
CA HIS A 28 -6.72 -3.01 -15.42
C HIS A 28 -6.79 -3.74 -16.77
N ALA A 29 -6.81 -5.06 -16.77
CA ALA A 29 -6.86 -5.85 -17.99
C ALA A 29 -8.23 -5.71 -18.66
N SER A 30 -8.39 -4.73 -19.55
CA SER A 30 -9.45 -4.78 -20.54
C SER A 30 -9.02 -5.75 -21.65
N ARG A 31 -9.39 -7.03 -21.51
CA ARG A 31 -9.46 -8.02 -22.60
C ARG A 31 -8.16 -8.27 -23.41
N TYR A 32 -7.64 -9.50 -23.25
CA TYR A 32 -7.01 -10.35 -24.29
C TYR A 32 -5.50 -10.37 -24.61
N ILE A 33 -4.59 -9.71 -23.89
CA ILE A 33 -3.16 -10.05 -24.01
C ILE A 33 -2.50 -10.05 -22.64
N TYR A 34 -2.40 -11.23 -22.01
CA TYR A 34 -1.61 -11.39 -20.80
C TYR A 34 -0.13 -11.48 -21.21
N PRO A 35 0.74 -10.55 -20.77
CA PRO A 35 2.17 -10.79 -20.86
C PRO A 35 2.50 -12.07 -20.09
N HIS A 36 3.30 -12.97 -20.66
CA HIS A 36 3.66 -14.23 -20.00
C HIS A 36 4.40 -13.98 -18.67
N GLY A 37 4.31 -14.94 -17.75
CA GLY A 37 5.00 -14.90 -16.46
C GLY A 37 4.35 -14.00 -15.41
N ILE A 38 5.14 -13.63 -14.41
CA ILE A 38 4.64 -12.98 -13.18
C ILE A 38 3.99 -11.61 -13.42
N ARG A 39 4.35 -10.92 -14.50
CA ARG A 39 3.76 -9.63 -14.88
C ARG A 39 2.32 -9.80 -15.38
N GLY A 40 2.03 -10.87 -16.12
CA GLY A 40 0.67 -11.22 -16.53
C GLY A 40 -0.22 -11.51 -15.33
N VAL A 41 0.29 -12.36 -14.44
CA VAL A 41 -0.36 -12.69 -13.16
C VAL A 41 -0.67 -11.42 -12.35
N ALA A 42 0.31 -10.55 -12.14
CA ALA A 42 0.12 -9.30 -11.41
C ALA A 42 -0.91 -8.36 -12.09
N THR A 43 -0.97 -8.36 -13.42
CA THR A 43 -1.96 -7.59 -14.18
C THR A 43 -3.37 -8.13 -13.95
N SER A 44 -3.56 -9.45 -13.98
CA SER A 44 -4.84 -10.10 -13.65
C SER A 44 -5.28 -9.80 -12.22
N LEU A 45 -4.35 -9.85 -11.27
CA LEU A 45 -4.63 -9.57 -9.86
C LEU A 45 -4.96 -8.10 -9.63
N THR A 46 -4.45 -7.18 -10.45
CA THR A 46 -4.85 -5.77 -10.41
C THR A 46 -6.36 -5.62 -10.64
N ALA A 47 -6.97 -6.47 -11.47
CA ALA A 47 -8.42 -6.47 -11.69
C ALA A 47 -9.19 -7.01 -10.48
N ILE A 48 -8.73 -8.11 -9.88
CA ILE A 48 -9.36 -8.71 -8.68
C ILE A 48 -9.27 -7.77 -7.48
N ILE A 49 -8.12 -7.12 -7.27
CA ILE A 49 -7.98 -6.07 -6.26
C ILE A 49 -8.87 -4.87 -6.61
N GLY A 50 -9.02 -4.56 -7.91
CA GLY A 50 -9.93 -3.53 -8.41
C GLY A 50 -11.41 -3.79 -8.12
N ASP A 51 -11.84 -5.04 -8.14
CA ASP A 51 -13.21 -5.42 -7.78
C ASP A 51 -13.50 -5.17 -6.29
N ARG A 52 -12.47 -5.27 -5.43
CA ARG A 52 -12.57 -4.98 -3.99
C ARG A 52 -12.39 -3.50 -3.65
N PHE A 53 -11.41 -2.85 -4.25
CA PHE A 53 -10.95 -1.52 -3.84
C PHE A 53 -11.25 -0.44 -4.87
N GLY A 54 -11.99 -0.74 -5.94
CA GLY A 54 -12.19 0.17 -7.05
C GLY A 54 -11.06 0.11 -8.06
N GLN A 55 -11.43 0.32 -9.33
CA GLN A 55 -10.54 0.15 -10.47
C GLN A 55 -9.51 1.27 -10.57
N ARG A 56 -8.23 0.90 -10.60
CA ARG A 56 -7.10 1.83 -10.64
C ARG A 56 -5.80 1.14 -11.09
N TYR A 57 -4.83 1.95 -11.48
CA TYR A 57 -3.48 1.49 -11.79
C TYR A 57 -2.73 1.19 -10.50
N ARG A 58 -1.92 0.12 -10.49
CA ARG A 58 -1.11 -0.29 -9.34
C ARG A 58 0.34 -0.47 -9.74
N PRO A 59 1.29 0.00 -8.93
CA PRO A 59 2.71 -0.14 -9.23
C PRO A 59 3.12 -1.60 -9.12
N TYR A 60 3.98 -2.06 -10.01
CA TYR A 60 4.52 -3.42 -9.95
C TYR A 60 5.39 -3.60 -8.70
N THR A 61 5.30 -4.74 -8.01
CA THR A 61 6.21 -5.06 -6.90
C THR A 61 7.55 -5.53 -7.45
N THR A 62 8.66 -4.92 -7.04
CA THR A 62 10.00 -5.24 -7.55
C THR A 62 10.40 -6.69 -7.24
N HIS A 63 11.32 -7.25 -8.03
CA HIS A 63 11.88 -8.59 -7.84
C HIS A 63 12.95 -8.62 -6.75
N GLU A 64 12.56 -8.20 -5.56
CA GLU A 64 13.44 -8.15 -4.38
C GLU A 64 12.81 -8.95 -3.23
N ALA A 65 13.57 -9.11 -2.16
CA ALA A 65 13.08 -9.71 -0.92
C ALA A 65 11.88 -8.92 -0.38
N LYS A 66 10.84 -9.66 0.03
CA LYS A 66 9.56 -9.11 0.50
C LYS A 66 9.29 -9.60 1.90
N THR A 67 8.88 -8.69 2.76
CA THR A 67 8.43 -9.02 4.11
C THR A 67 6.92 -9.22 4.07
N LEU A 68 6.43 -10.34 4.59
CA LEU A 68 5.00 -10.57 4.73
C LEU A 68 4.65 -10.65 6.21
N VAL A 69 3.63 -9.88 6.62
CA VAL A 69 3.10 -9.94 7.98
C VAL A 69 2.01 -11.00 8.02
N LYS A 70 2.15 -11.99 8.91
CA LYS A 70 1.23 -13.14 8.97
C LYS A 70 -0.24 -12.72 9.04
N SER A 71 -0.60 -11.79 9.93
CA SER A 71 -1.99 -11.35 10.07
C SER A 71 -2.56 -10.72 8.78
N MET A 72 -1.72 -10.06 7.97
CA MET A 72 -2.13 -9.51 6.68
C MET A 72 -2.29 -10.61 5.63
N VAL A 73 -1.41 -11.63 5.67
CA VAL A 73 -1.54 -12.83 4.82
C VAL A 73 -2.82 -13.59 5.15
N ASP A 74 -3.19 -13.70 6.43
CA ASP A 74 -4.42 -14.35 6.86
C ASP A 74 -5.65 -13.60 6.32
N GLU A 75 -5.70 -12.26 6.42
CA GLU A 75 -6.78 -11.44 5.85
C GLU A 75 -6.91 -11.61 4.33
N VAL A 76 -5.78 -11.60 3.61
CA VAL A 76 -5.72 -11.84 2.16
C VAL A 76 -6.20 -13.25 1.81
N SER A 77 -5.86 -14.23 2.64
CA SER A 77 -6.24 -15.64 2.45
C SER A 77 -7.73 -15.87 2.70
N ILE A 78 -8.33 -15.17 3.65
CA ILE A 78 -9.79 -15.16 3.86
C ILE A 78 -10.49 -14.49 2.67
N THR A 79 -9.98 -13.34 2.25
CA THR A 79 -10.62 -12.52 1.21
C THR A 79 -10.60 -13.20 -0.16
N TRP A 80 -9.46 -13.74 -0.58
CA TRP A 80 -9.27 -14.36 -1.90
C TRP A 80 -8.94 -15.84 -1.79
N HIS A 81 -9.65 -16.52 -0.89
CA HIS A 81 -9.48 -17.94 -0.61
C HIS A 81 -9.51 -18.79 -1.88
N SER A 82 -10.51 -18.57 -2.76
CA SER A 82 -10.70 -19.39 -3.95
C SER A 82 -9.55 -19.25 -4.95
N GLN A 83 -9.02 -18.04 -5.16
CA GLN A 83 -7.89 -17.79 -6.05
C GLN A 83 -6.60 -18.42 -5.52
N LEU A 84 -6.34 -18.28 -4.21
CA LEU A 84 -5.16 -18.86 -3.58
C LEU A 84 -5.23 -20.38 -3.54
N HIS A 85 -6.39 -20.94 -3.23
CA HIS A 85 -6.62 -22.38 -3.26
C HIS A 85 -6.36 -22.96 -4.65
N TYR A 86 -6.95 -22.35 -5.69
CA TYR A 86 -6.73 -22.78 -7.07
C TYR A 86 -5.25 -22.71 -7.48
N THR A 87 -4.55 -21.64 -7.09
CA THR A 87 -3.10 -21.51 -7.33
C THR A 87 -2.31 -22.62 -6.65
N GLY A 88 -2.70 -23.01 -5.43
CA GLY A 88 -2.07 -24.11 -4.69
C GLY A 88 -2.24 -25.48 -5.35
N GLN A 89 -3.21 -25.64 -6.27
CA GLN A 89 -3.39 -26.86 -7.05
C GLN A 89 -2.45 -26.94 -8.27
N GLN A 90 -1.80 -25.82 -8.65
CA GLN A 90 -0.93 -25.77 -9.81
C GLN A 90 0.49 -26.20 -9.46
N ARG A 91 1.11 -27.01 -10.33
CA ARG A 91 2.53 -27.41 -10.18
C ARG A 91 3.49 -26.26 -10.49
N PHE A 92 3.14 -25.39 -11.44
CA PHE A 92 3.98 -24.27 -11.86
C PHE A 92 3.13 -23.08 -12.33
N ARG A 93 3.62 -21.86 -12.07
CA ARG A 93 2.96 -20.58 -12.38
C ARG A 93 3.07 -20.26 -13.87
N MET A 94 2.25 -20.88 -14.72
CA MET A 94 2.32 -20.62 -16.16
C MET A 94 1.02 -20.78 -16.94
N ASN A 95 -0.08 -21.24 -16.35
CA ASN A 95 -1.32 -21.34 -17.11
C ASN A 95 -1.97 -19.94 -17.19
N PRO A 96 -2.05 -19.29 -18.38
CA PRO A 96 -2.65 -17.96 -18.50
C PRO A 96 -4.15 -17.98 -18.18
N GLU A 97 -4.79 -19.15 -18.27
CA GLU A 97 -6.19 -19.38 -17.92
C GLU A 97 -6.38 -19.65 -16.42
N ALA A 98 -5.32 -20.09 -15.72
CA ALA A 98 -5.37 -20.48 -14.31
C ALA A 98 -5.65 -19.33 -13.35
N LYS A 99 -5.51 -18.07 -13.78
CA LYS A 99 -5.69 -16.89 -12.90
C LYS A 99 -4.92 -17.04 -11.58
N ASP A 100 -3.67 -17.49 -11.67
CA ASP A 100 -2.80 -17.71 -10.52
C ASP A 100 -2.75 -16.46 -9.62
N ALA A 101 -2.64 -16.68 -8.33
CA ALA A 101 -2.50 -15.66 -7.30
C ALA A 101 -1.04 -15.51 -6.91
N TYR A 102 -0.56 -14.28 -6.90
CA TYR A 102 0.77 -13.93 -6.44
C TYR A 102 0.64 -13.28 -5.06
N LEU A 103 0.80 -14.09 -4.01
CA LEU A 103 0.54 -13.69 -2.63
C LEU A 103 1.28 -12.41 -2.21
N PRO A 104 2.62 -12.25 -2.43
CA PRO A 104 3.28 -11.00 -2.09
C PRO A 104 2.72 -9.75 -2.77
N PHE A 105 2.25 -9.86 -4.02
CA PHE A 105 1.60 -8.74 -4.71
C PHE A 105 0.24 -8.43 -4.10
N LEU A 106 -0.57 -9.45 -3.82
CA LEU A 106 -1.84 -9.29 -3.13
C LEU A 106 -1.66 -8.64 -1.76
N THR A 107 -0.74 -9.13 -0.92
CA THR A 107 -0.49 -8.58 0.42
C THR A 107 0.03 -7.15 0.40
N THR A 108 0.96 -6.83 -0.52
CA THR A 108 1.51 -5.47 -0.63
C THR A 108 0.39 -4.47 -0.94
N HIS A 109 -0.43 -4.75 -1.95
CA HIS A 109 -1.52 -3.86 -2.33
C HIS A 109 -2.69 -3.91 -1.36
N TRP A 110 -2.96 -5.05 -0.71
CA TRP A 110 -3.94 -5.16 0.37
C TRP A 110 -3.66 -4.11 1.44
N ILE A 111 -2.45 -4.07 1.98
CA ILE A 111 -2.10 -3.15 3.06
C ILE A 111 -2.26 -1.69 2.62
N VAL A 112 -1.78 -1.34 1.42
CA VAL A 112 -1.89 0.03 0.89
C VAL A 112 -3.36 0.46 0.73
N GLU A 113 -4.19 -0.41 0.17
CA GLU A 113 -5.60 -0.09 -0.09
C GLU A 113 -6.44 -0.15 1.20
N ARG A 114 -6.11 -1.03 2.15
CA ARG A 114 -6.74 -1.10 3.48
C ARG A 114 -6.42 0.10 4.34
N HIS A 115 -5.20 0.63 4.27
CA HIS A 115 -4.85 1.89 4.92
C HIS A 115 -5.71 3.04 4.38
N ARG A 116 -5.85 3.13 3.06
CA ARG A 116 -6.72 4.12 2.41
C ARG A 116 -8.18 3.94 2.81
N GLU A 117 -8.67 2.70 2.78
CA GLU A 117 -10.03 2.34 3.21
C GLU A 117 -10.28 2.77 4.66
N ALA A 118 -9.34 2.49 5.56
CA ALA A 118 -9.40 2.88 6.97
C ALA A 118 -9.47 4.40 7.17
N LEU A 119 -8.64 5.17 6.45
CA LEU A 119 -8.69 6.64 6.50
C LEU A 119 -10.06 7.19 6.08
N LEU A 120 -10.57 6.73 4.93
CA LEU A 120 -11.87 7.19 4.42
C LEU A 120 -13.01 6.76 5.35
N TRP A 121 -12.97 5.54 5.86
CA TRP A 121 -14.00 5.03 6.76
C TRP A 121 -14.01 5.80 8.09
N ALA A 122 -12.83 6.04 8.67
CA ALA A 122 -12.69 6.78 9.91
C ALA A 122 -13.30 8.19 9.81
N TRP A 123 -13.10 8.86 8.66
CA TRP A 123 -13.64 10.19 8.44
C TRP A 123 -15.15 10.18 8.11
N VAL A 124 -15.57 9.39 7.12
CA VAL A 124 -16.97 9.41 6.65
C VAL A 124 -17.90 8.79 7.68
N VAL A 125 -17.60 7.57 8.11
CA VAL A 125 -18.50 6.77 8.96
C VAL A 125 -18.24 7.08 10.43
N ALA A 126 -16.99 6.96 10.87
CA ALA A 126 -16.67 7.02 12.29
C ALA A 126 -16.65 8.44 12.86
N ARG A 127 -16.44 9.48 12.05
CA ARG A 127 -16.38 10.89 12.49
C ARG A 127 -17.61 11.69 12.09
N ILE A 128 -18.01 11.66 10.82
CA ILE A 128 -19.12 12.47 10.31
C ILE A 128 -20.47 11.75 10.42
N GLY A 129 -20.48 10.44 10.12
CA GLY A 129 -21.69 9.63 10.17
C GLY A 129 -22.28 9.53 11.57
N GLY A 130 -23.60 9.47 11.64
CA GLY A 130 -24.32 9.16 12.88
C GLY A 130 -24.20 7.67 13.25
N ASP A 131 -24.70 7.32 14.42
CA ASP A 131 -24.68 5.95 14.93
C ASP A 131 -25.59 5.02 14.10
N ASP A 132 -26.69 5.56 13.57
CA ASP A 132 -27.62 4.89 12.65
C ASP A 132 -27.25 5.08 11.16
N ASP A 133 -25.95 5.19 10.86
CA ASP A 133 -25.42 5.35 9.49
C ASP A 133 -25.94 6.62 8.78
N GLU A 134 -26.21 7.69 9.51
CA GLU A 134 -26.84 8.90 8.98
C GLU A 134 -25.97 9.66 7.97
N TRP A 135 -26.57 10.07 6.84
CA TRP A 135 -25.98 11.02 5.91
C TRP A 135 -27.03 11.98 5.33
N GLY A 136 -27.21 13.12 6.00
CA GLY A 136 -28.13 14.17 5.59
C GLY A 136 -27.44 15.48 5.17
N PRO A 137 -28.21 16.57 5.01
CA PRO A 137 -27.69 17.90 4.71
C PRO A 137 -26.67 18.39 5.75
N VAL A 138 -26.85 18.03 7.03
CA VAL A 138 -25.95 18.40 8.13
C VAL A 138 -24.57 17.74 7.95
N GLN A 139 -24.54 16.42 7.80
CA GLN A 139 -23.31 15.66 7.59
C GLN A 139 -22.61 16.09 6.29
N SER A 140 -23.36 16.26 5.20
CA SER A 140 -22.82 16.75 3.93
C SER A 140 -22.21 18.16 4.05
N ALA A 141 -22.86 19.08 4.78
CA ALA A 141 -22.34 20.43 5.00
C ALA A 141 -21.09 20.43 5.90
N GLN A 142 -21.08 19.60 6.96
CA GLN A 142 -19.90 19.41 7.81
C GLN A 142 -18.73 18.85 6.99
N ALA A 143 -18.97 17.79 6.21
CA ALA A 143 -17.97 17.19 5.34
C ALA A 143 -17.37 18.22 4.38
N TRP A 144 -18.22 19.03 3.74
CA TRP A 144 -17.76 20.07 2.80
C TRP A 144 -16.92 21.15 3.49
N LYS A 145 -17.34 21.59 4.69
CA LYS A 145 -16.59 22.56 5.50
C LYS A 145 -15.22 22.02 5.91
N GLU A 146 -15.13 20.75 6.33
CA GLU A 146 -13.85 20.13 6.73
C GLU A 146 -12.86 20.00 5.56
N LEU A 147 -13.36 19.95 4.32
CA LEU A 147 -12.52 19.97 3.12
C LEU A 147 -12.07 21.39 2.71
N GLY A 148 -12.51 22.43 3.43
CA GLY A 148 -12.26 23.84 3.09
C GLY A 148 -13.22 24.41 2.06
N GLY A 149 -14.35 23.74 1.79
CA GLY A 149 -15.37 24.20 0.87
C GLY A 149 -16.26 25.30 1.45
N ALA A 150 -16.55 26.32 0.63
CA ALA A 150 -17.51 27.38 0.97
C ALA A 150 -18.96 26.93 0.70
N ALA A 151 -19.93 27.48 1.45
CA ALA A 151 -21.33 27.05 1.36
C ALA A 151 -21.97 27.31 -0.02
N ASP A 152 -21.51 28.35 -0.71
CA ASP A 152 -21.95 28.83 -2.03
C ASP A 152 -21.11 28.26 -3.19
N SER A 153 -20.06 27.48 -2.90
CA SER A 153 -19.21 26.87 -3.92
C SER A 153 -19.37 25.36 -3.96
N ASP A 154 -19.51 24.81 -5.17
CA ASP A 154 -19.46 23.37 -5.44
C ASP A 154 -18.02 22.87 -5.64
N LEU A 155 -17.03 23.76 -5.66
CA LEU A 155 -15.62 23.44 -5.91
C LEU A 155 -14.71 23.89 -4.77
N VAL A 156 -13.70 23.08 -4.44
CA VAL A 156 -12.60 23.45 -3.55
C VAL A 156 -11.25 23.08 -4.16
N ASP A 157 -10.31 24.01 -4.15
CA ASP A 157 -8.91 23.81 -4.57
C ASP A 157 -8.11 23.28 -3.38
N VAL A 158 -7.64 22.03 -3.49
CA VAL A 158 -6.87 21.36 -2.46
C VAL A 158 -5.41 21.37 -2.85
N ARG A 159 -4.59 21.81 -1.90
CA ARG A 159 -3.13 21.86 -2.04
C ARG A 159 -2.49 21.00 -0.99
N ARG A 160 -1.54 20.17 -1.42
CA ARG A 160 -0.68 19.41 -0.52
C ARG A 160 0.13 20.36 0.34
N GLN A 161 0.28 20.00 1.62
CA GLN A 161 1.09 20.74 2.58
C GLN A 161 2.40 20.03 2.86
N VAL A 162 3.36 20.80 3.40
CA VAL A 162 4.66 20.28 3.79
C VAL A 162 4.52 19.30 4.94
N ARG A 163 5.26 18.18 4.91
CA ARG A 163 5.25 17.14 5.94
C ARG A 163 6.67 16.85 6.41
N THR A 164 6.85 16.66 7.71
CA THR A 164 8.16 16.48 8.36
C THR A 164 8.45 15.04 8.73
N THR A 165 7.57 14.11 8.37
CA THR A 165 7.62 12.66 8.65
C THR A 165 8.94 11.99 8.24
N LEU A 166 9.47 12.31 7.06
CA LEU A 166 10.70 11.77 6.50
C LEU A 166 11.90 12.72 6.63
N GLN A 167 11.84 13.74 7.48
CA GLN A 167 13.02 14.55 7.78
C GLN A 167 14.06 13.72 8.53
N GLU A 168 15.33 13.85 8.14
CA GLU A 168 16.45 13.04 8.62
C GLU A 168 16.54 13.02 10.14
N ASP A 169 16.57 14.20 10.78
CA ASP A 169 16.63 14.33 12.24
C ASP A 169 15.49 13.57 12.94
N ARG A 170 14.29 13.58 12.34
CA ARG A 170 13.13 12.88 12.90
C ARG A 170 13.28 11.37 12.77
N VAL A 171 13.69 10.87 11.61
CA VAL A 171 13.88 9.44 11.40
C VAL A 171 14.96 8.92 12.34
N MET A 172 16.06 9.66 12.49
CA MET A 172 17.13 9.33 13.45
C MET A 172 16.64 9.35 14.90
N ASN A 173 15.88 10.36 15.32
CA ASN A 173 15.31 10.40 16.68
C ASN A 173 14.39 9.20 16.97
N VAL A 174 13.64 8.72 15.97
CA VAL A 174 12.78 7.54 16.12
C VAL A 174 13.62 6.27 16.26
N LEU A 175 14.70 6.12 15.49
CA LEU A 175 15.63 5.00 15.62
C LEU A 175 16.31 4.97 16.99
N ASP A 176 16.80 6.13 17.45
CA ASP A 176 17.45 6.26 18.75
C ASP A 176 16.49 5.84 19.87
N SER A 177 15.19 6.16 19.72
CA SER A 177 14.15 5.77 20.68
C SER A 177 13.85 4.26 20.72
N THR A 178 14.19 3.51 19.67
CA THR A 178 14.02 2.05 19.62
C THR A 178 15.29 1.29 19.98
N GLY A 179 16.39 2.00 20.29
CA GLY A 179 17.70 1.40 20.57
C GLY A 179 18.49 1.00 19.33
N ASP A 180 18.06 1.45 18.14
CA ASP A 180 18.74 1.21 16.88
C ASP A 180 19.66 2.38 16.53
N THR A 181 20.81 2.09 15.90
CA THR A 181 21.87 3.10 15.69
C THR A 181 22.03 3.55 14.24
N ALA A 182 21.31 2.96 13.28
CA ALA A 182 21.40 3.32 11.87
C ALA A 182 20.17 2.93 11.03
N ILE A 183 19.77 3.81 10.10
CA ILE A 183 18.87 3.47 8.99
C ILE A 183 19.69 2.65 7.99
N GLY A 184 19.69 1.32 8.10
CA GLY A 184 20.41 0.36 7.26
C GLY A 184 21.06 0.93 5.98
N ARG A 185 20.50 0.65 4.80
CA ARG A 185 20.90 1.32 3.53
C ARG A 185 19.71 1.62 2.62
N THR A 186 18.50 1.25 3.02
CA THR A 186 17.28 1.61 2.34
C THR A 186 16.87 3.04 2.71
N GLN A 187 16.75 3.89 1.69
CA GLN A 187 16.14 5.21 1.83
C GLN A 187 14.63 5.08 1.69
N TYR A 188 13.86 5.72 2.57
CA TYR A 188 12.40 5.76 2.48
C TYR A 188 11.94 6.88 1.56
N ALA A 189 11.02 6.58 0.64
CA ALA A 189 10.44 7.59 -0.25
C ALA A 189 9.04 8.02 0.15
N PHE A 190 8.33 7.18 0.90
CA PHE A 190 6.97 7.48 1.37
C PHE A 190 6.65 6.69 2.63
N VAL A 191 5.92 7.30 3.55
CA VAL A 191 5.32 6.62 4.70
C VAL A 191 3.81 6.78 4.66
N SER A 192 3.09 5.73 5.04
CA SER A 192 1.62 5.72 5.12
C SER A 192 1.05 6.92 5.88
N ARG A 193 1.78 7.46 6.87
CA ARG A 193 1.41 8.69 7.61
C ARG A 193 1.19 9.93 6.75
N ASP A 194 1.68 9.95 5.51
CA ASP A 194 1.49 11.08 4.60
C ASP A 194 0.32 10.88 3.62
N GLY A 195 -0.51 9.86 3.84
CA GLY A 195 -1.76 9.65 3.12
C GLY A 195 -1.70 8.47 2.17
N TYR A 196 -1.97 8.71 0.88
CA TYR A 196 -2.10 7.66 -0.12
C TYR A 196 -1.03 7.75 -1.22
N PRO A 197 -0.16 6.74 -1.39
CA PRO A 197 0.97 6.82 -2.30
C PRO A 197 0.57 6.72 -3.78
N TYR A 198 -0.59 6.14 -4.10
CA TYR A 198 -0.99 5.91 -5.48
C TYR A 198 -1.74 7.09 -6.10
N ALA A 199 -1.91 8.17 -5.34
CA ALA A 199 -2.53 9.39 -5.83
C ALA A 199 -1.85 9.85 -7.13
N SER A 200 -0.54 10.11 -7.10
CA SER A 200 0.16 10.75 -8.22
C SER A 200 0.62 9.84 -9.35
N LEU A 201 0.35 8.53 -9.29
CA LEU A 201 0.85 7.57 -10.29
C LEU A 201 0.27 7.80 -11.68
N GLY A 202 -1.00 8.19 -11.78
CA GLY A 202 -1.69 8.35 -13.06
C GLY A 202 -1.68 7.08 -13.93
N ARG A 203 -1.95 7.24 -15.23
CA ARG A 203 -2.04 6.13 -16.20
C ARG A 203 -0.68 5.55 -16.60
N PHE A 204 0.36 6.36 -16.58
CA PHE A 204 1.68 6.02 -17.10
C PHE A 204 2.72 5.77 -16.00
N GLY A 205 2.31 5.83 -14.74
CA GLY A 205 3.25 5.89 -13.62
C GLY A 205 3.85 7.27 -13.48
N TRP A 206 4.47 7.52 -12.33
CA TRP A 206 5.27 8.71 -12.09
C TRP A 206 6.70 8.27 -11.77
N LYS A 207 7.68 9.17 -11.95
CA LYS A 207 9.07 8.79 -11.66
C LYS A 207 9.33 8.74 -10.15
N ASN A 208 8.69 9.62 -9.39
CA ASN A 208 8.95 9.84 -7.97
C ASN A 208 7.71 9.47 -7.14
N TRP A 209 7.90 8.95 -5.94
CA TRP A 209 6.78 8.84 -4.99
C TRP A 209 6.33 10.23 -4.55
N PRO A 210 5.15 10.38 -3.93
CA PRO A 210 4.70 11.68 -3.45
C PRO A 210 5.75 12.39 -2.59
N LEU A 211 6.12 13.60 -3.02
CA LEU A 211 7.05 14.46 -2.29
C LEU A 211 6.28 15.47 -1.44
N PHE A 212 6.76 15.68 -0.21
CA PHE A 212 6.14 16.58 0.77
C PHE A 212 7.09 17.71 1.21
N GLN A 213 8.25 17.84 0.59
CA GLN A 213 9.19 18.92 0.83
C GLN A 213 9.35 19.76 -0.44
N PRO A 214 9.41 21.10 -0.35
CA PRO A 214 9.80 21.94 -1.48
C PRO A 214 11.18 21.52 -2.00
N SER A 215 11.45 21.81 -3.27
CA SER A 215 12.78 21.49 -3.79
C SER A 215 13.84 22.36 -3.12
N LYS A 216 14.99 21.74 -2.80
CA LYS A 216 16.17 22.44 -2.28
C LYS A 216 17.05 23.02 -3.40
N SER A 217 16.82 22.65 -4.66
CA SER A 217 17.60 23.14 -5.82
C SER A 217 16.77 23.07 -7.12
N SER A 218 17.15 23.84 -8.15
CA SER A 218 16.47 23.83 -9.47
C SER A 218 16.43 22.43 -10.11
N ASP A 219 17.45 21.62 -9.85
CA ASP A 219 17.69 20.36 -10.56
C ASP A 219 17.03 19.14 -9.90
N LYS A 220 16.43 19.34 -8.72
CA LYS A 220 15.74 18.27 -7.98
C LYS A 220 14.22 18.48 -8.02
N PRO A 221 13.42 17.42 -8.20
CA PRO A 221 11.98 17.53 -8.07
C PRO A 221 11.62 17.84 -6.60
N GLY A 222 10.69 18.75 -6.41
CA GLY A 222 10.10 19.05 -5.10
C GLY A 222 8.60 18.77 -5.08
N MET A 223 7.95 19.05 -3.95
CA MET A 223 6.51 18.89 -3.76
C MET A 223 5.67 19.44 -4.92
N TYR A 224 5.96 20.65 -5.41
CA TYR A 224 5.20 21.30 -6.48
C TYR A 224 5.41 20.70 -7.88
N SER A 225 6.40 19.82 -8.04
CA SER A 225 6.60 19.08 -9.30
C SER A 225 5.71 17.84 -9.40
N ASP A 226 5.08 17.43 -8.29
CA ASP A 226 4.19 16.29 -8.27
C ASP A 226 2.81 16.68 -8.86
N PRO A 227 2.31 15.99 -9.91
CA PRO A 227 0.99 16.27 -10.47
C PRO A 227 -0.15 16.11 -9.46
N GLY A 228 0.03 15.27 -8.44
CA GLY A 228 -0.91 15.08 -7.34
C GLY A 228 -0.77 16.08 -6.20
N ALA A 229 0.05 17.14 -6.32
CA ALA A 229 0.20 18.17 -5.29
C ALA A 229 -0.96 19.18 -5.25
N ARG A 230 -1.74 19.28 -6.35
CA ARG A 230 -2.92 20.15 -6.46
C ARG A 230 -4.06 19.38 -7.10
N CYS A 231 -5.27 19.56 -6.59
CA CYS A 231 -6.48 18.95 -7.16
C CYS A 231 -7.74 19.76 -6.79
N THR A 232 -8.86 19.49 -7.46
CA THR A 232 -10.12 20.20 -7.21
C THR A 232 -11.22 19.22 -6.82
N ILE A 233 -11.84 19.38 -5.64
CA ILE A 233 -12.99 18.54 -5.25
C ILE A 233 -14.29 19.17 -5.72
N LYS A 234 -15.22 18.35 -6.22
CA LYS A 234 -16.57 18.76 -6.59
C LYS A 234 -17.59 18.16 -5.62
N ARG A 235 -18.33 19.00 -4.88
CA ARG A 235 -19.22 18.55 -3.79
C ARG A 235 -20.31 17.62 -4.29
N THR A 236 -21.03 18.03 -5.34
CA THR A 236 -22.13 17.26 -5.94
C THR A 236 -21.70 15.89 -6.46
N GLU A 237 -20.48 15.78 -6.97
CA GLU A 237 -19.96 14.52 -7.53
C GLU A 237 -19.48 13.56 -6.43
N CYS A 238 -18.74 14.09 -5.46
CA CYS A 238 -18.07 13.27 -4.44
C CYS A 238 -18.95 12.99 -3.22
N LEU A 239 -19.75 13.97 -2.78
CA LEU A 239 -20.56 13.90 -1.55
C LEU A 239 -22.08 13.88 -1.82
N GLY A 240 -22.48 13.86 -3.09
CA GLY A 240 -23.89 13.81 -3.49
C GLY A 240 -24.49 12.41 -3.30
N ALA A 241 -25.60 12.33 -2.57
CA ALA A 241 -26.42 11.12 -2.45
C ALA A 241 -27.32 10.99 -3.69
N SER A 242 -26.77 10.43 -4.78
CA SER A 242 -27.48 10.32 -6.08
C SER A 242 -28.20 8.98 -6.30
N SER A 243 -28.05 8.02 -5.39
CA SER A 243 -28.65 6.68 -5.51
C SER A 243 -29.25 6.20 -4.19
N PRO A 244 -30.36 5.42 -4.22
CA PRO A 244 -30.93 4.78 -3.04
C PRO A 244 -29.95 3.94 -2.21
N ARG A 245 -28.88 3.42 -2.84
CA ARG A 245 -27.78 2.65 -2.18
C ARG A 245 -26.77 3.55 -1.46
N ILE A 246 -26.82 4.86 -1.70
CA ILE A 246 -25.86 5.88 -1.21
C ILE A 246 -26.62 6.84 -0.27
N ARG A 247 -27.51 6.31 0.58
CA ARG A 247 -28.32 7.14 1.49
C ARG A 247 -27.70 7.29 2.88
N GLY A 248 -26.81 6.38 3.28
CA GLY A 248 -26.12 6.44 4.57
C GLY A 248 -24.63 6.79 4.45
N ALA A 249 -23.99 7.02 5.60
CA ALA A 249 -22.56 7.33 5.67
C ALA A 249 -21.72 6.20 5.07
N SER A 250 -22.08 4.93 5.34
CA SER A 250 -21.46 3.74 4.76
C SER A 250 -21.57 3.70 3.23
N GLY A 251 -22.69 4.18 2.67
CA GLY A 251 -22.89 4.29 1.24
C GLY A 251 -22.02 5.37 0.59
N ILE A 252 -21.89 6.53 1.24
CA ILE A 252 -20.98 7.60 0.78
C ILE A 252 -19.53 7.16 0.91
N PHE A 253 -19.18 6.46 1.98
CA PHE A 253 -17.89 5.83 2.14
C PHE A 253 -17.62 4.85 1.00
N ALA A 254 -18.53 3.92 0.70
CA ALA A 254 -18.37 2.95 -0.39
C ALA A 254 -18.20 3.65 -1.75
N ARG A 255 -18.93 4.75 -1.97
CA ARG A 255 -18.77 5.59 -3.15
C ARG A 255 -17.36 6.16 -3.27
N LEU A 256 -16.88 6.82 -2.22
CA LEU A 256 -15.54 7.45 -2.19
C LEU A 256 -14.41 6.41 -2.25
N ALA A 257 -14.62 5.27 -1.59
CA ALA A 257 -13.63 4.23 -1.49
C ALA A 257 -13.53 3.39 -2.78
N PHE A 258 -14.64 3.04 -3.42
CA PHE A 258 -14.66 1.99 -4.44
C PHE A 258 -15.28 2.40 -5.79
N GLU A 259 -16.38 3.17 -5.78
CA GLU A 259 -17.12 3.50 -7.02
C GLU A 259 -16.52 4.68 -7.78
N VAL A 260 -16.10 5.71 -7.04
CA VAL A 260 -15.55 6.95 -7.56
C VAL A 260 -14.18 7.21 -6.89
N PRO A 261 -13.18 6.32 -7.07
CA PRO A 261 -11.88 6.44 -6.43
C PRO A 261 -11.19 7.79 -6.62
N HIS A 262 -11.43 8.47 -7.75
CA HIS A 262 -10.79 9.75 -8.02
C HIS A 262 -11.24 10.87 -7.06
N CYS A 263 -12.41 10.74 -6.42
CA CYS A 263 -12.83 11.57 -5.28
C CYS A 263 -12.09 11.25 -3.98
N GLY A 264 -11.54 10.05 -3.83
CA GLY A 264 -10.65 9.70 -2.73
C GLY A 264 -9.18 10.08 -2.97
N ASP A 265 -8.70 9.91 -4.21
CA ASP A 265 -7.26 9.66 -4.47
C ASP A 265 -6.50 10.65 -5.33
N CYS A 266 -6.99 11.03 -6.53
CA CYS A 266 -6.22 11.95 -7.40
C CYS A 266 -6.97 12.69 -8.52
N GLY A 267 -8.29 12.64 -8.58
CA GLY A 267 -9.03 13.63 -9.39
C GLY A 267 -9.40 14.85 -8.56
N LYS A 268 -9.75 14.59 -7.30
CA LYS A 268 -10.58 15.44 -6.44
C LYS A 268 -10.31 15.05 -4.97
N GLN A 269 -9.08 15.25 -4.46
CA GLN A 269 -8.51 14.48 -3.34
C GLN A 269 -9.00 14.87 -1.93
N LEU A 270 -9.83 14.00 -1.37
CA LEU A 270 -10.27 14.08 0.01
C LEU A 270 -9.16 13.78 1.03
N ILE A 271 -8.36 12.73 0.79
CA ILE A 271 -7.28 12.31 1.71
C ILE A 271 -6.23 13.42 1.84
N THR A 272 -5.81 14.03 0.73
CA THR A 272 -4.82 15.11 0.76
C THR A 272 -5.33 16.36 1.48
N ALA A 273 -6.62 16.70 1.33
CA ALA A 273 -7.22 17.81 2.07
C ALA A 273 -7.18 17.55 3.59
N LEU A 274 -7.55 16.34 4.01
CA LEU A 274 -7.58 15.97 5.42
C LEU A 274 -6.18 15.75 6.02
N VAL A 275 -5.22 15.23 5.25
CA VAL A 275 -3.81 15.18 5.65
C VAL A 275 -3.26 16.58 5.86
N ALA A 276 -3.54 17.50 4.93
CA ALA A 276 -3.17 18.91 5.06
C ALA A 276 -3.81 19.55 6.31
N ALA A 277 -5.09 19.28 6.57
CA ALA A 277 -5.79 19.77 7.76
C ALA A 277 -5.27 19.14 9.08
N SER A 278 -4.60 17.99 9.00
CA SER A 278 -4.06 17.27 10.17
C SER A 278 -2.66 17.74 10.59
N GLY A 279 -2.11 18.77 9.94
CA GLY A 279 -0.79 19.32 10.24
C GLY A 279 0.36 18.58 9.55
N ASP A 280 1.54 18.58 10.18
CA ASP A 280 2.79 18.09 9.60
C ASP A 280 3.07 16.60 9.86
N LEU A 281 2.40 15.99 10.86
CA LEU A 281 2.69 14.62 11.33
C LEU A 281 1.47 13.73 11.58
N GLY A 282 0.28 14.32 11.70
CA GLY A 282 -0.90 13.63 12.22
C GLY A 282 -1.94 13.24 11.17
N PHE A 283 -3.00 12.63 11.69
CA PHE A 283 -4.27 12.32 11.01
C PHE A 283 -5.49 12.84 11.81
N SER A 284 -5.32 13.89 12.62
CA SER A 284 -6.36 14.37 13.53
C SER A 284 -7.67 14.74 12.83
N ALA A 285 -7.64 15.19 11.57
CA ALA A 285 -8.83 15.53 10.79
C ALA A 285 -9.67 14.30 10.38
N PHE A 286 -9.06 13.10 10.31
CA PHE A 286 -9.79 11.86 10.01
C PHE A 286 -10.51 11.30 11.24
N LEU A 287 -9.97 11.54 12.43
CA LEU A 287 -10.39 10.85 13.64
C LEU A 287 -11.62 11.50 14.28
N PRO A 288 -12.55 10.73 14.85
CA PRO A 288 -13.68 11.29 15.61
C PRO A 288 -13.23 12.04 16.86
N GLY A 289 -14.13 12.83 17.44
CA GLY A 289 -13.90 13.47 18.74
C GLY A 289 -13.54 12.45 19.82
N SER A 290 -12.69 12.83 20.78
CA SER A 290 -12.22 11.94 21.85
C SER A 290 -13.34 11.43 22.78
N GLY A 291 -14.48 12.11 22.83
CA GLY A 291 -15.65 11.70 23.60
C GLY A 291 -16.65 10.81 22.84
N ARG A 292 -16.38 10.42 21.58
CA ARG A 292 -17.31 9.59 20.82
C ARG A 292 -17.21 8.13 21.27
N VAL A 293 -18.28 7.64 21.88
CA VAL A 293 -18.38 6.29 22.42
C VAL A 293 -19.49 5.53 21.69
N TRP A 294 -19.20 4.31 21.25
CA TRP A 294 -20.18 3.37 20.73
C TRP A 294 -20.69 2.48 21.86
N THR A 295 -22.01 2.46 22.07
CA THR A 295 -22.66 1.55 23.02
C THR A 295 -23.45 0.52 22.23
N PRO A 296 -23.08 -0.77 22.27
CA PRO A 296 -23.87 -1.81 21.60
C PRO A 296 -25.32 -1.80 22.09
N TRP A 297 -26.28 -2.13 21.21
CA TRP A 297 -27.63 -2.43 21.66
C TRP A 297 -27.58 -3.59 22.67
N LYS A 298 -28.16 -3.38 23.84
CA LYS A 298 -28.19 -4.32 24.97
C LYS A 298 -29.06 -5.53 24.62
N ASP A 299 -28.57 -6.43 23.79
CA ASP A 299 -29.18 -7.75 23.62
C ASP A 299 -28.14 -8.86 23.86
N LEU A 300 -28.31 -9.46 25.05
CA LEU A 300 -28.11 -10.88 25.40
C LEU A 300 -26.68 -11.42 25.52
N GLU A 301 -26.29 -11.66 26.79
CA GLU A 301 -25.75 -12.92 27.35
C GLU A 301 -24.76 -13.79 26.55
N GLN A 302 -24.10 -13.27 25.52
CA GLN A 302 -23.05 -13.98 24.81
C GLN A 302 -21.69 -13.64 25.43
N GLU A 303 -20.92 -14.69 25.76
CA GLU A 303 -19.51 -14.53 26.14
C GLU A 303 -18.80 -13.65 25.10
N PRO A 304 -17.97 -12.69 25.52
CA PRO A 304 -17.27 -11.82 24.59
C PRO A 304 -16.48 -12.70 23.61
N PRO A 305 -16.67 -12.54 22.29
CA PRO A 305 -15.87 -13.24 21.31
C PRO A 305 -14.39 -13.02 21.59
N LYS A 306 -13.57 -14.05 21.33
CA LYS A 306 -12.12 -13.99 21.44
C LYS A 306 -11.59 -12.74 20.72
N GLU A 307 -10.78 -11.95 21.41
CA GLU A 307 -10.22 -10.67 20.94
C GLU A 307 -9.80 -10.71 19.46
N ILE A 308 -10.46 -9.90 18.62
CA ILE A 308 -10.15 -9.77 17.20
C ILE A 308 -9.61 -8.36 16.95
N ALA A 309 -8.37 -8.29 16.47
CA ALA A 309 -7.76 -7.01 16.13
C ALA A 309 -8.61 -6.23 15.09
N PRO A 310 -8.77 -4.90 15.22
CA PRO A 310 -9.68 -4.11 14.39
C PRO A 310 -9.47 -4.29 12.89
N HIS A 311 -10.52 -4.64 12.17
CA HIS A 311 -10.53 -4.69 10.71
C HIS A 311 -11.92 -4.35 10.17
N LEU A 312 -11.96 -3.75 8.97
CA LEU A 312 -13.19 -3.65 8.16
C LEU A 312 -13.50 -5.00 7.49
N PRO A 313 -14.69 -5.22 6.90
CA PRO A 313 -15.08 -6.49 6.29
C PRO A 313 -14.05 -7.10 5.32
N LEU A 314 -13.81 -8.40 5.47
CA LEU A 314 -12.84 -9.23 4.72
C LEU A 314 -13.53 -10.01 3.59
N VAL A 315 -14.11 -9.28 2.63
CA VAL A 315 -14.81 -9.84 1.47
C VAL A 315 -14.11 -9.47 0.17
N ALA A 316 -14.24 -10.30 -0.86
CA ALA A 316 -13.62 -10.07 -2.17
C ALA A 316 -14.30 -8.97 -3.01
N ASP A 317 -15.62 -8.78 -2.86
CA ASP A 317 -16.39 -7.71 -3.51
C ASP A 317 -16.92 -6.76 -2.43
N TYR A 318 -16.61 -5.47 -2.54
CA TYR A 318 -17.05 -4.46 -1.57
C TYR A 318 -18.58 -4.35 -1.50
N ARG A 319 -19.30 -4.75 -2.54
CA ARG A 319 -20.78 -4.71 -2.59
C ARG A 319 -21.43 -5.71 -1.64
N ALA A 320 -20.69 -6.73 -1.22
CA ALA A 320 -21.14 -7.70 -0.22
C ALA A 320 -20.78 -7.28 1.22
N ALA A 321 -20.04 -6.19 1.40
CA ALA A 321 -19.64 -5.69 2.71
C ALA A 321 -20.70 -4.75 3.29
N ASN A 322 -20.83 -4.78 4.63
CA ASN A 322 -21.54 -3.77 5.38
C ASN A 322 -20.53 -2.92 6.17
N PHE A 323 -20.46 -1.64 5.86
CA PHE A 323 -19.50 -0.70 6.46
C PHE A 323 -20.13 0.23 7.51
N SER A 324 -21.37 -0.02 7.92
CA SER A 324 -21.99 0.78 8.99
C SER A 324 -21.22 0.64 10.29
N LEU A 325 -21.25 1.69 11.11
CA LEU A 325 -20.56 1.72 12.40
C LEU A 325 -21.00 0.54 13.28
N ALA A 326 -22.32 0.32 13.37
CA ALA A 326 -22.89 -0.78 14.14
C ALA A 326 -22.35 -2.15 13.71
N HIS A 327 -22.29 -2.44 12.41
CA HIS A 327 -21.83 -3.73 11.90
C HIS A 327 -20.35 -3.95 12.18
N VAL A 328 -19.52 -2.94 11.91
CA VAL A 328 -18.07 -3.00 12.11
C VAL A 328 -17.72 -3.20 13.59
N PHE A 329 -18.38 -2.49 14.50
CA PHE A 329 -18.14 -2.63 15.94
C PHE A 329 -18.66 -3.97 16.48
N THR A 330 -19.78 -4.47 15.99
CA THR A 330 -20.32 -5.78 16.40
C THR A 330 -19.40 -6.91 15.93
N GLN A 331 -18.85 -6.83 14.72
CA GLN A 331 -17.94 -7.86 14.19
C GLN A 331 -16.57 -7.86 14.86
N SER A 332 -16.05 -6.70 15.24
CA SER A 332 -14.72 -6.60 15.83
C SER A 332 -14.70 -6.91 17.33
N GLY A 333 -15.87 -7.00 17.99
CA GLY A 333 -15.96 -7.33 19.42
C GLY A 333 -15.11 -6.38 20.30
N GLY A 334 -15.03 -5.11 19.90
CA GLY A 334 -13.92 -4.22 20.22
C GLY A 334 -13.54 -4.14 21.70
N GLU A 335 -12.23 -4.10 21.97
CA GLU A 335 -11.63 -3.87 23.30
C GLU A 335 -12.05 -2.53 23.93
N THR A 336 -12.47 -1.59 23.07
CA THR A 336 -12.80 -0.23 23.45
C THR A 336 -14.17 0.17 22.90
N THR A 337 -14.91 0.89 23.72
CA THR A 337 -16.13 1.59 23.30
C THR A 337 -15.78 2.93 22.64
N SER A 338 -14.55 3.41 22.74
CA SER A 338 -14.08 4.64 22.10
C SER A 338 -13.95 4.45 20.59
N VAL A 339 -14.78 5.18 19.83
CA VAL A 339 -14.74 5.13 18.36
C VAL A 339 -13.42 5.66 17.82
N ARG A 340 -12.80 6.60 18.55
CA ARG A 340 -11.52 7.19 18.19
C ARG A 340 -10.38 6.19 18.32
N ASP A 341 -10.32 5.46 19.42
CA ASP A 341 -9.22 4.53 19.68
C ASP A 341 -9.27 3.35 18.71
N TRP A 342 -10.47 2.83 18.46
CA TRP A 342 -10.70 1.80 17.44
C TRP A 342 -10.25 2.28 16.04
N ALA A 343 -10.59 3.52 15.65
CA ALA A 343 -10.16 4.09 14.38
C ALA A 343 -8.63 4.27 14.29
N VAL A 344 -7.98 4.66 15.40
CA VAL A 344 -6.53 4.78 15.50
C VAL A 344 -5.86 3.41 15.34
N GLU A 345 -6.37 2.39 16.00
CA GLU A 345 -5.90 1.01 15.89
C GLU A 345 -6.06 0.48 14.47
N LEU A 346 -7.22 0.69 13.84
CA LEU A 346 -7.47 0.30 12.45
C LEU A 346 -6.47 0.95 11.48
N ILE A 347 -6.27 2.27 11.56
CA ILE A 347 -5.32 2.97 10.70
C ILE A 347 -3.88 2.48 10.97
N THR A 348 -3.54 2.27 12.24
CA THR A 348 -2.21 1.83 12.67
C THR A 348 -1.88 0.41 12.22
N ARG A 349 -2.89 -0.47 12.20
CA ARG A 349 -2.78 -1.85 11.73
C ARG A 349 -2.27 -1.93 10.30
N TYR A 350 -2.73 -1.04 9.43
CA TYR A 350 -2.36 -1.02 8.02
C TYR A 350 -1.24 -0.03 7.67
N ARG A 351 -0.43 0.41 8.64
CA ARG A 351 0.74 1.24 8.35
C ARG A 351 1.75 0.49 7.47
N PHE A 352 2.44 1.26 6.66
CA PHE A 352 3.51 0.79 5.79
C PHE A 352 4.47 1.91 5.41
N THR A 353 5.64 1.52 4.88
CA THR A 353 6.65 2.38 4.26
C THR A 353 6.96 1.90 2.86
N ILE A 354 7.22 2.83 1.94
CA ILE A 354 7.73 2.51 0.61
C ILE A 354 9.21 2.90 0.56
N ALA A 355 10.05 1.92 0.21
CA ALA A 355 11.44 2.14 -0.09
C ALA A 355 11.59 2.97 -1.37
N GLY A 356 12.39 4.02 -1.29
CA GLY A 356 12.82 4.82 -2.43
C GLY A 356 13.99 4.18 -3.16
N LEU A 357 15.11 4.05 -2.45
CA LEU A 357 16.32 3.43 -2.96
C LEU A 357 16.76 2.33 -2.01
N THR A 358 16.82 1.10 -2.50
CA THR A 358 17.60 0.02 -1.90
C THR A 358 18.62 -0.39 -2.95
N PRO A 359 19.93 -0.37 -2.66
CA PRO A 359 20.92 -0.88 -3.60
C PRO A 359 20.64 -2.35 -3.91
N SER A 360 20.12 -2.61 -5.10
CA SER A 360 19.71 -3.95 -5.54
C SER A 360 20.04 -4.16 -7.00
N HIS A 361 20.16 -5.43 -7.39
CA HIS A 361 20.37 -5.82 -8.76
C HIS A 361 19.51 -7.02 -9.11
N PHE A 362 18.73 -6.89 -10.18
CA PHE A 362 17.97 -7.99 -10.78
C PHE A 362 18.66 -8.40 -12.08
N ALA A 363 19.03 -9.68 -12.20
CA ALA A 363 19.67 -10.22 -13.38
C ALA A 363 18.94 -11.47 -13.88
N MET A 364 18.73 -11.53 -15.20
CA MET A 364 18.18 -12.70 -15.88
C MET A 364 19.32 -13.54 -16.46
N LEU A 365 19.46 -14.78 -16.00
CA LEU A 365 20.48 -15.72 -16.45
C LEU A 365 20.00 -16.39 -17.74
N LYS A 366 20.54 -16.00 -18.90
CA LYS A 366 20.07 -16.50 -20.21
C LYS A 366 20.95 -17.57 -20.83
N ASN A 367 22.27 -17.38 -20.76
CA ASN A 367 23.25 -18.26 -21.36
C ASN A 367 24.62 -18.16 -20.64
N PRO A 368 25.52 -19.15 -20.81
CA PRO A 368 26.80 -19.19 -20.09
C PRO A 368 27.67 -17.94 -20.21
N ASN A 369 27.71 -17.31 -21.38
CA ASN A 369 28.54 -16.11 -21.60
C ASN A 369 27.99 -14.91 -20.81
N SER A 370 26.66 -14.71 -20.85
CA SER A 370 26.01 -13.65 -20.06
C SER A 370 26.15 -13.85 -18.56
N ILE A 371 26.09 -15.10 -18.10
CA ILE A 371 26.26 -15.48 -16.69
C ILE A 371 27.69 -15.17 -16.24
N LYS A 372 28.69 -15.59 -17.03
CA LYS A 372 30.10 -15.32 -16.71
C LYS A 372 30.39 -13.82 -16.63
N ALA A 373 29.91 -13.05 -17.61
CA ALA A 373 30.09 -11.59 -17.62
C ALA A 373 29.41 -10.91 -16.42
N LEU A 374 28.22 -11.39 -16.01
CA LEU A 374 27.54 -10.90 -14.81
C LEU A 374 28.36 -11.16 -13.55
N PHE A 375 28.86 -12.39 -13.36
CA PHE A 375 29.65 -12.74 -12.18
C PHE A 375 30.99 -12.00 -12.16
N GLU A 376 31.65 -11.85 -13.31
CA GLU A 376 32.85 -11.02 -13.42
C GLU A 376 32.58 -9.57 -13.01
N ARG A 377 31.42 -9.00 -13.37
CA ARG A 377 30.99 -7.65 -12.92
C ARG A 377 30.62 -7.61 -11.44
N LEU A 378 30.05 -8.67 -10.87
CA LEU A 378 29.71 -8.71 -9.44
C LEU A 378 30.96 -8.75 -8.56
N GLU A 379 32.00 -9.47 -8.99
CA GLU A 379 33.23 -9.62 -8.21
C GLU A 379 34.26 -8.53 -8.50
N ASN A 380 34.34 -8.05 -9.74
CA ASN A 380 35.32 -7.06 -10.15
C ASN A 380 34.65 -5.76 -10.58
N LYS A 381 35.20 -4.63 -10.13
CA LYS A 381 34.81 -3.31 -10.63
C LYS A 381 35.41 -3.08 -12.01
N ILE A 382 34.67 -3.49 -13.05
CA ILE A 382 35.12 -3.41 -14.45
C ILE A 382 35.06 -1.95 -14.95
N HIS A 383 34.01 -1.21 -14.59
CA HIS A 383 33.85 0.20 -14.93
C HIS A 383 33.73 1.08 -13.67
N ALA A 384 34.19 2.33 -13.75
CA ALA A 384 34.18 3.25 -12.60
C ALA A 384 32.75 3.56 -12.12
N GLU A 385 31.81 3.58 -13.06
CA GLU A 385 30.38 3.81 -12.92
C GLU A 385 29.57 2.55 -12.57
N ASP A 386 30.17 1.36 -12.57
CA ASP A 386 29.47 0.16 -12.12
C ASP A 386 29.17 0.28 -10.62
N THR A 387 27.88 0.18 -10.28
CA THR A 387 27.37 0.18 -8.90
C THR A 387 26.84 -1.20 -8.49
N ILE A 388 27.03 -2.22 -9.34
CA ILE A 388 26.49 -3.57 -9.11
C ILE A 388 27.16 -4.25 -7.92
N GLN A 389 28.43 -3.93 -7.65
CA GLN A 389 29.19 -4.42 -6.50
C GLN A 389 28.69 -3.83 -5.18
N ASP A 390 28.00 -2.69 -5.25
CA ASP A 390 27.37 -2.05 -4.08
C ASP A 390 25.97 -2.60 -3.78
N ALA A 391 25.47 -3.55 -4.60
CA ALA A 391 24.16 -4.16 -4.42
C ALA A 391 24.11 -4.98 -3.13
N LEU A 392 23.09 -4.72 -2.31
CA LEU A 392 22.80 -5.44 -1.08
C LEU A 392 21.84 -6.60 -1.31
N MET A 393 21.00 -6.46 -2.33
CA MET A 393 20.06 -7.49 -2.76
C MET A 393 20.39 -7.88 -4.19
N LEU A 394 20.71 -9.14 -4.39
CA LEU A 394 20.89 -9.72 -5.71
C LEU A 394 19.75 -10.70 -5.97
N CYS A 395 18.99 -10.49 -7.03
CA CYS A 395 17.98 -11.41 -7.50
C CYS A 395 18.40 -11.97 -8.86
N LEU A 396 18.55 -13.29 -8.92
CA LEU A 396 18.89 -14.01 -10.14
C LEU A 396 17.65 -14.76 -10.62
N ASN A 397 17.22 -14.50 -11.86
CA ASN A 397 16.10 -15.17 -12.51
C ASN A 397 16.62 -16.19 -13.53
N ASP A 398 16.05 -17.39 -13.54
CA ASP A 398 16.48 -18.53 -14.35
C ASP A 398 15.85 -18.57 -15.75
N ASP A 399 16.05 -17.51 -16.54
CA ASP A 399 15.58 -17.44 -17.93
C ASP A 399 16.53 -18.15 -18.92
N ILE A 400 17.02 -19.33 -18.54
CA ILE A 400 18.09 -20.03 -19.27
C ILE A 400 17.52 -20.60 -20.57
N THR A 401 18.02 -20.12 -21.71
CA THR A 401 17.58 -20.55 -23.03
C THR A 401 18.61 -21.39 -23.78
N LEU A 402 19.89 -21.38 -23.35
CA LEU A 402 20.99 -22.06 -24.03
C LEU A 402 21.93 -22.72 -23.03
N GLN A 403 22.36 -23.96 -23.34
CA GLN A 403 23.35 -24.74 -22.58
C GLN A 403 23.06 -24.79 -21.07
N PRO A 404 21.90 -25.34 -20.65
CA PRO A 404 21.45 -25.29 -19.26
C PRO A 404 22.41 -25.99 -18.29
N GLU A 405 23.04 -27.09 -18.69
CA GLU A 405 24.00 -27.82 -17.85
C GLU A 405 25.24 -26.96 -17.57
N ARG A 406 25.70 -26.21 -18.56
CA ARG A 406 26.84 -25.29 -18.40
C ARG A 406 26.46 -24.07 -17.57
N ALA A 407 25.24 -23.56 -17.73
CA ALA A 407 24.72 -22.47 -16.91
C ALA A 407 24.58 -22.87 -15.44
N ASP A 408 24.03 -24.06 -15.16
CA ASP A 408 23.94 -24.64 -13.81
C ASP A 408 25.31 -24.80 -13.18
N LYS A 409 26.29 -25.37 -13.90
CA LYS A 409 27.66 -25.49 -13.41
C LYS A 409 28.26 -24.14 -13.02
N LEU A 410 28.13 -23.13 -13.88
CA LEU A 410 28.65 -21.78 -13.59
C LEU A 410 28.00 -21.16 -12.35
N LEU A 411 26.68 -21.30 -12.21
CA LEU A 411 25.95 -20.78 -11.06
C LEU A 411 26.37 -21.48 -9.77
N ARG A 412 26.48 -22.81 -9.78
CA ARG A 412 26.94 -23.60 -8.62
C ARG A 412 28.37 -23.28 -8.24
N ASP A 413 29.28 -23.17 -9.21
CA ASP A 413 30.68 -22.82 -8.96
C ASP A 413 30.79 -21.44 -8.28
N TRP A 414 30.03 -20.45 -8.76
CA TRP A 414 30.00 -19.11 -8.16
C TRP A 414 29.35 -19.11 -6.76
N GLN A 415 28.22 -19.80 -6.58
CA GLN A 415 27.56 -19.92 -5.27
C GLN A 415 28.46 -20.64 -4.25
N GLY A 416 29.14 -21.71 -4.64
CA GLY A 416 30.05 -22.46 -3.78
C GLY A 416 31.29 -21.66 -3.36
N GLN A 417 31.73 -20.69 -4.16
CA GLN A 417 32.79 -19.76 -3.76
C GLN A 417 32.30 -18.75 -2.71
N ARG A 418 31.06 -18.26 -2.86
CA ARG A 418 30.53 -17.17 -2.03
C ARG A 418 29.86 -17.65 -0.75
N TRP A 419 29.23 -18.82 -0.79
CA TRP A 419 28.59 -19.51 0.32
C TRP A 419 29.13 -20.95 0.40
N PRO A 420 30.40 -21.14 0.83
CA PRO A 420 31.05 -22.45 0.83
C PRO A 420 30.43 -23.44 1.83
N GLN A 421 29.72 -22.93 2.82
CA GLN A 421 28.99 -23.73 3.79
C GLN A 421 27.52 -23.76 3.40
N LYS A 422 27.04 -24.96 3.08
CA LYS A 422 25.61 -25.21 2.93
C LYS A 422 24.87 -24.88 4.22
N ALA A 423 23.73 -24.23 4.11
CA ALA A 423 22.83 -24.10 5.25
C ALA A 423 22.25 -25.47 5.62
N GLY A 424 21.89 -25.68 6.89
CA GLY A 424 21.39 -26.99 7.37
C GLY A 424 20.07 -27.47 6.71
N TRP A 425 19.36 -26.58 6.01
CA TRP A 425 18.16 -26.89 5.23
C TRP A 425 18.43 -27.14 3.73
N GLU A 426 19.66 -26.91 3.26
CA GLU A 426 20.06 -27.20 1.89
C GLU A 426 20.45 -28.68 1.80
N LEU A 427 19.64 -29.45 1.07
CA LEU A 427 19.84 -30.88 0.86
C LEU A 427 21.16 -31.19 0.13
#